data_AF-A0A3A8Q7X9-F1
#
_entry.id   AF-A0A3A8Q7X9-F1
#
_cell.length_a   1.000
_cell.length_b   1.000
_cell.length_c   1.000
_cell.angle_alpha   90.00
_cell.angle_beta   90.00
_cell.angle_gamma   90.00
#
_symmetry.space_group_name_H-M   'P 1'
#
loop_
_entity.id
_entity.type
_entity.pdbx_description
1 polymer ?
#
loop_
_entity_poly.entity_id
_entity_poly.type
_entity_poly.pdbx_seq_one_letter_code
_entity_poly.pdbx_strand_id
1 'polypeptide(L)'
;MASKSEDVASMDELEPDELLQMCCEGVPFTGVAVEFHLNGARRSEIEYVQGVQSGGSRDYSLEGVLVYEARYLNGGLHGLVREWFPNGCVKSEAQYEFGIEVNYREWNTSGELVESRAISPESQLFPILKDRRRAHEQA
;
A
#
# COMPACT_ATOMS: atom_id res chain seq x y z
N MET A 1 -17.95 19.38 -11.62
CA MET A 1 -17.57 18.92 -10.26
C MET A 1 -18.15 17.53 -10.11
N ALA A 2 -17.38 16.50 -10.46
CA ALA A 2 -17.83 15.13 -10.32
C ALA A 2 -17.73 14.73 -8.85
N SER A 3 -18.87 14.35 -8.29
CA SER A 3 -19.01 13.71 -6.99
C SER A 3 -18.06 12.51 -6.94
N LYS A 4 -17.16 12.46 -5.95
CA LYS A 4 -16.46 11.23 -5.55
C LYS A 4 -17.50 10.26 -4.98
N SER A 5 -18.30 9.63 -5.83
CA SER A 5 -18.81 8.30 -5.48
C SER A 5 -17.62 7.37 -5.68
N GLU A 6 -17.03 6.92 -4.59
CA GLU A 6 -15.97 5.90 -4.64
C GLU A 6 -16.64 4.62 -5.16
N ASP A 7 -16.34 4.25 -6.41
CA ASP A 7 -16.79 2.99 -6.96
C ASP A 7 -16.11 1.86 -6.17
N VAL A 8 -16.91 0.96 -5.60
CA VAL A 8 -16.42 -0.22 -4.87
C VAL A 8 -16.76 -1.44 -5.71
N ALA A 9 -15.74 -2.24 -6.04
CA ALA A 9 -15.89 -3.47 -6.82
C ALA A 9 -15.30 -4.66 -6.05
N SER A 10 -15.83 -5.85 -6.26
CA SER A 10 -15.17 -7.05 -5.77
C SER A 10 -13.87 -7.26 -6.56
N MET A 11 -12.80 -7.69 -5.90
CA MET A 11 -11.54 -8.02 -6.58
C MET A 11 -11.74 -9.07 -7.69
N ASP A 12 -12.70 -10.00 -7.50
CA ASP A 12 -13.02 -11.05 -8.47
C ASP A 12 -13.74 -10.52 -9.73
N GLU A 13 -14.25 -9.28 -9.70
CA GLU A 13 -14.87 -8.60 -10.86
C GLU A 13 -13.83 -7.87 -11.72
N LEU A 14 -12.58 -7.77 -11.23
CA LEU A 14 -11.52 -7.04 -11.90
C LEU A 14 -10.56 -8.01 -12.61
N GLU A 15 -10.25 -7.71 -13.85
CA GLU A 15 -9.32 -8.49 -14.66
C GLU A 15 -8.19 -7.57 -15.17
N PRO A 16 -6.91 -8.02 -15.14
CA PRO A 16 -5.83 -7.25 -15.71
C PRO A 16 -5.89 -7.26 -17.24
N ASP A 17 -5.62 -6.11 -17.87
CA ASP A 17 -5.43 -6.02 -19.31
C ASP A 17 -4.01 -6.45 -19.76
N GLU A 18 -3.70 -6.29 -21.05
CA GLU A 18 -2.37 -6.60 -21.61
C GLU A 18 -1.23 -5.74 -21.00
N LEU A 19 -1.56 -4.61 -20.39
CA LEU A 19 -0.64 -3.70 -19.71
C LEU A 19 -0.63 -3.91 -18.19
N LEU A 20 -1.31 -4.96 -17.69
CA LEU A 20 -1.48 -5.27 -16.26
C LEU A 20 -2.26 -4.18 -15.49
N GLN A 21 -3.06 -3.37 -16.18
CA GLN A 21 -4.00 -2.45 -15.53
C GLN A 21 -5.24 -3.22 -15.10
N MET A 22 -5.67 -3.04 -13.85
CA MET A 22 -6.91 -3.67 -13.36
C MET A 22 -8.13 -3.00 -14.01
N CYS A 23 -8.96 -3.80 -14.66
CA CYS A 23 -10.11 -3.35 -15.41
C CYS A 23 -11.41 -3.97 -14.88
N CYS A 24 -12.49 -3.19 -14.84
CA CYS A 24 -13.85 -3.69 -14.66
C CYS A 24 -14.53 -3.67 -16.02
N GLU A 25 -15.03 -4.81 -16.49
CA GLU A 25 -15.65 -4.95 -17.82
C GLU A 25 -14.77 -4.42 -18.97
N GLY A 26 -13.44 -4.59 -18.85
CA GLY A 26 -12.46 -4.12 -19.84
C GLY A 26 -12.12 -2.62 -19.78
N VAL A 27 -12.63 -1.88 -18.79
CA VAL A 27 -12.33 -0.46 -18.58
C VAL A 27 -11.40 -0.29 -17.37
N PRO A 28 -10.28 0.47 -17.46
CA PRO A 28 -9.38 0.69 -16.33
C PRO A 28 -10.10 1.23 -15.09
N PHE A 29 -10.03 0.47 -14.00
CA PHE A 29 -10.82 0.68 -12.80
C PHE A 29 -10.31 1.88 -11.99
N THR A 30 -11.22 2.71 -11.47
CA THR A 30 -10.90 3.79 -10.53
C THR A 30 -11.85 3.68 -9.34
N GLY A 31 -11.33 3.30 -8.18
CA GLY A 31 -12.15 2.96 -7.03
C GLY A 31 -11.43 2.06 -6.03
N VAL A 32 -12.20 1.43 -5.15
CA VAL A 32 -11.72 0.48 -4.14
C VAL A 32 -12.10 -0.94 -4.53
N ALA A 33 -11.11 -1.77 -4.77
CA ALA A 33 -11.31 -3.20 -4.95
C ALA A 33 -11.31 -3.91 -3.59
N VAL A 34 -12.22 -4.84 -3.36
CA VAL A 34 -12.36 -5.54 -2.07
C VAL A 34 -12.37 -7.05 -2.23
N GLU A 35 -11.67 -7.74 -1.34
CA GLU A 35 -11.67 -9.19 -1.24
C GLU A 35 -12.25 -9.61 0.12
N PHE A 36 -12.91 -10.77 0.16
CA PHE A 36 -13.48 -11.34 1.37
C PHE A 36 -12.90 -12.71 1.68
N HIS A 37 -12.80 -13.03 2.96
CA HIS A 37 -12.53 -14.37 3.44
C HIS A 37 -13.73 -15.28 3.20
N LEU A 38 -13.53 -16.60 3.27
CA LEU A 38 -14.60 -17.59 3.11
C LEU A 38 -15.75 -17.42 4.12
N ASN A 39 -15.48 -16.83 5.28
CA ASN A 39 -16.48 -16.53 6.30
C ASN A 39 -17.26 -15.22 6.03
N GLY A 40 -16.99 -14.53 4.92
CA GLY A 40 -17.59 -13.26 4.55
C GLY A 40 -16.97 -12.03 5.24
N ALA A 41 -15.98 -12.20 6.11
CA ALA A 41 -15.23 -11.07 6.67
C ALA A 41 -14.36 -10.43 5.60
N ARG A 42 -14.16 -9.11 5.66
CA ARG A 42 -13.28 -8.41 4.72
C ARG A 42 -11.86 -8.95 4.87
N ARG A 43 -11.22 -9.29 3.75
CA ARG A 43 -9.85 -9.80 3.68
C ARG A 43 -8.87 -8.71 3.29
N SER A 44 -9.18 -7.95 2.24
CA SER A 44 -8.33 -6.88 1.75
C SER A 44 -9.13 -5.75 1.11
N GLU A 45 -8.50 -4.59 1.00
CA GLU A 45 -8.95 -3.48 0.17
C GLU A 45 -7.78 -2.79 -0.51
N ILE A 46 -7.94 -2.45 -1.78
CA ILE A 46 -6.91 -1.80 -2.59
C ILE A 46 -7.53 -0.66 -3.38
N GLU A 47 -6.95 0.53 -3.27
CA GLU A 47 -7.32 1.71 -4.06
C GLU A 47 -6.60 1.70 -5.42
N TYR A 48 -7.39 1.87 -6.50
CA TYR A 48 -6.91 1.99 -7.87
C TYR A 48 -7.31 3.33 -8.48
N VAL A 49 -6.44 3.85 -9.34
CA VAL A 49 -6.71 4.99 -10.23
C VAL A 49 -6.30 4.59 -11.64
N GLN A 50 -7.26 4.57 -12.56
CA GLN A 50 -7.03 4.17 -13.97
C GLN A 50 -6.33 2.81 -14.09
N GLY A 51 -6.80 1.83 -13.30
CA GLY A 51 -6.30 0.47 -13.24
C GLY A 51 -4.94 0.30 -12.55
N VAL A 52 -4.34 1.39 -12.06
CA VAL A 52 -3.05 1.37 -11.37
C VAL A 52 -3.26 1.58 -9.88
N GLN A 53 -2.64 0.74 -9.05
CA GLN A 53 -2.73 0.86 -7.60
C GLN A 53 -2.18 2.22 -7.14
N SER A 54 -3.02 3.03 -6.51
CA SER A 54 -2.66 4.39 -6.09
C SER A 54 -3.61 4.83 -4.99
N GLY A 55 -3.10 4.91 -3.76
CA GLY A 55 -3.90 5.14 -2.57
C GLY A 55 -3.58 4.15 -1.45
N GLY A 56 -4.57 3.85 -0.62
CA GLY A 56 -4.49 2.87 0.46
C GLY A 56 -4.56 1.41 -0.01
N SER A 57 -3.86 0.55 0.73
CA SER A 57 -4.00 -0.91 0.69
C SER A 57 -4.09 -1.40 2.13
N ARG A 58 -5.05 -2.27 2.46
CA ARG A 58 -5.18 -2.85 3.81
C ARG A 58 -5.51 -4.33 3.73
N ASP A 59 -4.92 -5.11 4.62
CA ASP A 59 -5.28 -6.52 4.82
C ASP A 59 -5.75 -6.75 6.25
N TYR A 60 -6.71 -7.67 6.38
CA TYR A 60 -7.36 -8.02 7.63
C TYR A 60 -7.26 -9.52 7.89
N SER A 61 -7.14 -9.90 9.17
CA SER A 61 -7.21 -11.29 9.61
C SER A 61 -8.61 -11.88 9.39
N LEU A 62 -8.76 -13.20 9.61
CA LEU A 62 -10.06 -13.88 9.54
C LEU A 62 -11.08 -13.32 10.55
N GLU A 63 -10.60 -12.75 11.64
CA GLU A 63 -11.37 -12.08 12.70
C GLU A 63 -11.67 -10.61 12.37
N GLY A 64 -11.22 -10.10 11.22
CA GLY A 64 -11.43 -8.72 10.78
C GLY A 64 -10.48 -7.71 11.42
N VAL A 65 -9.38 -8.16 12.04
CA VAL A 65 -8.36 -7.27 12.63
C VAL A 65 -7.41 -6.80 11.55
N LEU A 66 -7.10 -5.50 11.49
CA LEU A 66 -6.11 -4.95 10.56
C LEU A 66 -4.72 -5.53 10.88
N VAL A 67 -4.10 -6.16 9.88
CA VAL A 67 -2.77 -6.80 10.02
C VAL A 67 -1.71 -6.18 9.11
N TYR A 68 -2.13 -5.46 8.07
CA TYR A 68 -1.25 -4.76 7.14
C TYR A 68 -1.93 -3.51 6.58
N GLU A 69 -1.17 -2.42 6.45
CA GLU A 69 -1.59 -1.19 5.76
C GLU A 69 -0.41 -0.63 5.00
N ALA A 70 -0.64 -0.18 3.78
CA ALA A 70 0.36 0.46 2.94
C ALA A 70 -0.24 1.59 2.10
N ARG A 71 0.65 2.49 1.65
CA ARG A 71 0.31 3.56 0.72
C ARG A 71 1.10 3.41 -0.57
N TYR A 72 0.39 3.60 -1.68
CA TYR A 72 0.90 3.47 -3.03
C TYR A 72 0.68 4.75 -3.81
N LEU A 73 1.61 5.03 -4.73
CA LEU A 73 1.51 6.07 -5.74
C LEU A 73 1.98 5.49 -7.06
N ASN A 74 1.10 5.47 -8.06
CA ASN A 74 1.39 4.96 -9.41
C ASN A 74 2.02 3.56 -9.42
N GLY A 75 1.47 2.64 -8.65
CA GLY A 75 1.89 1.24 -8.57
C GLY A 75 3.09 0.97 -7.66
N GLY A 76 3.74 2.00 -7.12
CA GLY A 76 4.88 1.87 -6.21
C GLY A 76 4.55 2.29 -4.79
N LEU A 77 5.19 1.67 -3.79
CA LEU A 77 5.07 2.10 -2.39
C LEU A 77 5.52 3.55 -2.23
N HIS A 78 4.66 4.37 -1.64
CA HIS A 78 4.93 5.78 -1.38
C HIS A 78 4.10 6.22 -0.18
N GLY A 79 4.78 6.42 0.96
CA GLY A 79 4.13 6.67 2.23
C GLY A 79 4.45 5.59 3.25
N LEU A 80 3.56 5.47 4.23
CA LEU A 80 3.72 4.60 5.37
C LEU A 80 3.27 3.17 5.05
N VAL A 81 4.05 2.20 5.51
CA VAL A 81 3.70 0.78 5.58
C VAL A 81 3.74 0.36 7.04
N ARG A 82 2.71 -0.36 7.50
CA ARG A 82 2.61 -0.89 8.85
C ARG A 82 2.14 -2.33 8.84
N GLU A 83 2.74 -3.13 9.71
CA GLU A 83 2.26 -4.45 10.07
C GLU A 83 1.93 -4.50 11.55
N TRP A 84 0.94 -5.31 11.91
CA TRP A 84 0.53 -5.52 13.30
C TRP A 84 0.62 -7.00 13.68
N PHE A 85 0.94 -7.25 14.95
CA PHE A 85 0.74 -8.55 15.56
C PHE A 85 -0.76 -8.82 15.77
N PRO A 86 -1.18 -10.08 15.95
CA PRO A 86 -2.58 -10.42 16.24
C PRO A 86 -3.18 -9.75 17.49
N ASN A 87 -2.32 -9.31 18.42
CA ASN A 87 -2.75 -8.56 19.61
C ASN A 87 -2.98 -7.05 19.36
N GLY A 88 -2.80 -6.58 18.12
CA GLY A 88 -2.96 -5.18 17.72
C GLY A 88 -1.74 -4.29 17.96
N CYS A 89 -0.65 -4.82 18.54
CA CYS A 89 0.60 -4.08 18.65
C CYS A 89 1.28 -3.94 17.29
N VAL A 90 1.94 -2.81 17.04
CA VAL A 90 2.74 -2.62 15.82
C VAL A 90 3.89 -3.62 15.83
N LYS A 91 4.00 -4.37 14.74
CA LYS A 91 5.10 -5.31 14.48
C LYS A 91 6.21 -4.61 13.73
N SER A 92 5.89 -3.91 12.65
CA SER A 92 6.86 -3.12 11.90
C SER A 92 6.22 -1.86 11.30
N GLU A 93 7.07 -0.87 11.05
CA GLU A 93 6.71 0.38 10.38
C GLU A 93 7.83 0.76 9.42
N ALA A 94 7.48 1.05 8.17
CA ALA A 94 8.42 1.48 7.15
C ALA A 94 7.89 2.72 6.43
N GLN A 95 8.76 3.68 6.18
CA GLN A 95 8.47 4.83 5.34
C GLN A 95 9.09 4.61 3.97
N TYR A 96 8.27 4.64 2.93
CA TYR A 96 8.70 4.56 1.54
C TYR A 96 8.54 5.89 0.83
N GLU A 97 9.45 6.17 -0.09
CA GLU A 97 9.33 7.27 -1.04
C GLU A 97 9.74 6.77 -2.42
N PHE A 98 8.78 6.79 -3.35
CA PHE A 98 8.99 6.34 -4.73
C PHE A 98 9.55 4.91 -4.82
N GLY A 99 9.04 4.01 -3.98
CA GLY A 99 9.48 2.61 -3.87
C GLY A 99 10.79 2.40 -3.12
N ILE A 100 11.43 3.46 -2.60
CA ILE A 100 12.66 3.37 -1.82
C ILE A 100 12.32 3.43 -0.34
N GLU A 101 12.74 2.44 0.43
CA GLU A 101 12.61 2.44 1.88
C GLU A 101 13.55 3.51 2.47
N VAL A 102 12.98 4.49 3.17
CA VAL A 102 13.70 5.60 3.79
C VAL A 102 14.00 5.29 5.25
N ASN A 103 13.03 4.73 5.97
CA ASN A 103 13.15 4.34 7.36
C ASN A 103 12.40 3.03 7.60
N TYR A 104 12.91 2.22 8.52
CA TYR A 104 12.26 1.00 8.99
C TYR A 104 12.47 0.83 10.48
N ARG A 105 11.43 0.39 11.18
CA ARG A 105 11.46 -0.01 12.58
C ARG A 105 10.68 -1.29 12.78
N GLU A 106 11.16 -2.13 13.67
CA GLU A 106 10.53 -3.39 14.05
C GLU A 106 10.49 -3.55 15.56
N TRP A 107 9.39 -4.06 16.07
CA TRP A 107 9.16 -4.31 17.49
C TRP A 107 8.79 -5.77 17.71
N ASN A 108 9.14 -6.31 18.88
CA ASN A 108 8.65 -7.62 19.30
C ASN A 108 7.23 -7.51 19.90
N THR A 109 6.64 -8.65 20.27
CA THR A 109 5.27 -8.71 20.84
C THR A 109 5.13 -7.98 22.19
N SER A 110 6.24 -7.72 22.88
CA SER A 110 6.29 -6.95 24.14
C SER A 110 6.36 -5.43 23.91
N GLY A 111 6.47 -4.99 22.65
CA GLY A 111 6.62 -3.58 22.28
C GLY A 111 8.06 -3.06 22.37
N GLU A 112 9.04 -3.93 22.53
CA GLU A 112 10.45 -3.55 22.56
C GLU A 112 10.98 -3.42 21.12
N LEU A 113 11.70 -2.34 20.84
CA LEU A 113 12.33 -2.12 19.54
C LEU A 113 13.42 -3.17 19.29
N VAL A 114 13.28 -3.93 18.21
CA VAL A 114 14.20 -4.99 17.78
C VAL A 114 15.18 -4.44 16.75
N GLU A 115 14.68 -3.66 15.78
CA GLU A 115 15.49 -3.13 14.70
C GLU A 115 15.06 -1.70 14.36
N SER A 116 16.03 -0.87 13.98
CA SER A 116 15.78 0.42 13.36
C SER A 116 16.86 0.68 12.33
N ARG A 117 16.46 1.05 11.11
CA ARG A 117 17.37 1.45 10.04
C ARG A 117 16.79 2.61 9.24
N ALA A 118 17.68 3.36 8.62
CA ALA A 118 17.35 4.44 7.71
C ALA A 118 18.29 4.38 6.51
N ILE A 119 17.84 4.86 5.37
CA ILE A 119 18.67 4.96 4.18
C ILE A 119 19.87 5.87 4.48
N SER A 120 21.08 5.34 4.30
CA SER A 120 22.31 6.10 4.52
C SER A 120 22.77 6.81 3.23
N PRO A 121 23.51 7.94 3.34
CA PRO A 121 24.10 8.61 2.19
C PRO A 121 25.03 7.74 1.33
N GLU A 122 25.59 6.68 1.90
CA GLU A 122 26.47 5.71 1.24
C GLU A 122 25.69 4.64 0.45
N SER A 123 24.36 4.57 0.63
CA SER A 123 23.50 3.67 -0.13
C SER A 123 23.47 4.06 -1.61
N GLN A 124 23.54 3.06 -2.49
CA GLN A 124 23.36 3.25 -3.93
C GLN A 124 21.99 3.83 -4.29
N LEU A 125 20.99 3.68 -3.40
CA LEU A 125 19.64 4.22 -3.60
C LEU A 125 19.53 5.69 -3.21
N PHE A 126 20.47 6.25 -2.44
CA PHE A 126 20.36 7.60 -1.90
C PHE A 126 20.40 8.69 -2.98
N PRO A 127 21.29 8.64 -3.99
CA PRO A 127 21.23 9.57 -5.12
C PRO A 127 19.91 9.47 -5.89
N ILE A 128 19.41 8.26 -6.12
CA ILE A 128 18.14 8.02 -6.85
C ILE A 128 16.97 8.66 -6.09
N LEU A 129 16.92 8.49 -4.76
CA LEU A 129 15.90 9.10 -3.91
C LEU A 129 15.94 10.63 -4.00
N LYS A 130 17.13 11.24 -3.96
CA LYS A 130 17.29 12.69 -4.09
C LYS A 130 16.80 13.21 -5.43
N ASP A 131 17.13 12.53 -6.52
CA ASP A 131 16.71 12.94 -7.86
C ASP A 131 15.19 12.86 -8.02
N ARG A 132 14.57 11.79 -7.49
CA ARG A 132 13.10 11.61 -7.51
C ARG A 132 12.37 12.67 -6.67
N ARG A 133 12.88 13.02 -5.49
CA ARG A 133 12.34 14.12 -4.66
C ARG A 133 12.35 15.45 -5.42
N ARG A 134 13.49 15.79 -6.04
CA ARG A 134 13.62 17.01 -6.82
C ARG A 134 12.67 17.06 -8.02
N ALA A 135 12.50 15.94 -8.72
CA ALA A 135 11.57 15.86 -9.85
C ALA A 135 10.11 16.06 -9.41
N HIS A 136 9.72 15.49 -8.26
CA HIS A 136 8.37 15.62 -7.70
C HIS A 136 8.07 17.05 -7.20
N GLU A 137 9.06 17.76 -6.64
CA GLU A 137 8.89 19.17 -6.21
C GLU A 137 8.69 20.15 -7.37
N GLN A 138 9.08 19.76 -8.59
CA GLN A 138 9.04 20.61 -9.78
C GLN A 138 7.85 20.32 -10.72
N ALA A 139 7.04 19.31 -10.40
CA ALA A 139 5.85 18.90 -11.13
C ALA A 139 4.58 19.57 -10.58
#